data_AF-A0A4Q9LI13-F1
#
_entry.id   AF-A0A4Q9LI13-F1
#
_cell.length_a   1.000
_cell.length_b   1.000
_cell.length_c   1.000
_cell.angle_alpha   90.00
_cell.angle_beta   90.00
_cell.angle_gamma   90.00
#
_symmetry.space_group_name_H-M   'P 1'
#
loop_
_entity.id
_entity.type
_entity.pdbx_description
1 polymer ?
#
loop_
_entity_poly.entity_id
_entity_poly.type
_entity_poly.pdbx_seq_one_letter_code
_entity_poly.pdbx_strand_id
1 'polypeptide(L)'
;DFIDRALIVKTEEYTGKEIESIVKLRMEEENIAIDKESLKYLVDIASNTSLRYSLNLLTFSNARASKRNRSIILEDIKRVSDIFLDENRAISCLNK
;
A
#
# COMPACT_ATOMS: atom_id res chain seq x y z
N ASP A 1 -21.24 22.99 -21.64
CA ASP A 1 -20.44 24.08 -22.21
C ASP A 1 -18.93 24.03 -21.91
N PHE A 2 -18.48 23.82 -20.67
CA PHE A 2 -17.03 23.65 -20.39
C PHE A 2 -16.52 22.23 -20.72
N ILE A 3 -17.34 21.20 -20.50
CA ILE A 3 -16.99 19.81 -20.87
C ILE A 3 -16.82 19.66 -22.39
N ASP A 4 -17.60 20.40 -23.18
CA ASP A 4 -17.58 20.34 -24.65
C ASP A 4 -16.29 20.92 -25.27
N ARG A 5 -15.51 21.66 -24.46
CA ARG A 5 -14.20 22.24 -24.83
C ARG A 5 -13.03 21.53 -24.14
N ALA A 6 -13.28 20.47 -23.38
CA ALA A 6 -12.27 19.73 -22.64
C ALA A 6 -11.84 18.46 -23.39
N LEU A 7 -10.53 18.21 -23.44
CA LEU A 7 -9.99 16.91 -23.88
C LEU A 7 -10.04 15.94 -22.69
N ILE A 8 -10.87 14.91 -22.79
CA ILE A 8 -10.98 13.87 -21.76
C ILE A 8 -9.98 12.75 -22.07
N VAL A 9 -8.97 12.63 -21.22
CA VAL A 9 -8.04 11.49 -21.23
C VAL A 9 -8.51 10.48 -20.19
N LYS A 10 -8.84 9.27 -20.62
CA LYS A 10 -9.24 8.19 -19.71
C LYS A 10 -8.02 7.53 -19.11
N THR A 11 -8.11 7.17 -17.84
CA THR A 11 -7.14 6.33 -17.14
C THR A 11 -7.80 5.00 -16.79
N GLU A 12 -7.02 3.94 -16.81
CA GLU A 12 -7.45 2.60 -16.41
C GLU A 12 -6.89 2.27 -15.02
N GLU A 13 -7.52 1.32 -14.34
CA GLU A 13 -7.04 0.82 -13.06
C GLU A 13 -5.77 -0.01 -13.24
N TYR A 14 -4.88 0.07 -12.26
CA TYR A 14 -3.66 -0.73 -12.26
C TYR A 14 -3.99 -2.21 -12.01
N THR A 15 -3.36 -3.06 -12.80
CA THR A 15 -3.34 -4.51 -12.57
C THR A 15 -2.47 -4.87 -11.37
N GLY A 16 -2.65 -6.07 -10.80
CA GLY A 16 -1.83 -6.55 -9.68
C GLY A 16 -0.32 -6.54 -9.99
N LYS A 17 0.08 -6.80 -11.24
CA LYS A 17 1.48 -6.75 -11.68
C LYS A 17 2.04 -5.31 -11.70
N GLU A 18 1.23 -4.35 -12.12
CA GLU A 18 1.61 -2.93 -12.11
C GLU A 18 1.68 -2.41 -10.68
N ILE A 19 0.75 -2.82 -9.81
CA ILE A 19 0.80 -2.52 -8.38
C ILE A 19 2.11 -3.04 -7.76
N GLU A 20 2.46 -4.31 -7.99
CA GLU A 20 3.73 -4.88 -7.51
C GLU A 20 4.94 -4.07 -8.01
N SER A 21 4.91 -3.64 -9.27
CA SER A 21 5.99 -2.83 -9.86
C SER A 21 6.09 -1.45 -9.22
N ILE A 22 4.95 -0.79 -8.96
CA ILE A 22 4.90 0.51 -8.27
C ILE A 22 5.45 0.38 -6.85
N VAL A 23 5.07 -0.68 -6.12
CA VAL A 23 5.57 -0.94 -4.76
C VAL A 23 7.09 -1.17 -4.78
N LYS A 24 7.61 -1.95 -5.74
CA LYS A 24 9.06 -2.14 -5.91
C LYS A 24 9.80 -0.84 -6.20
N LEU A 25 9.28 0.01 -7.08
CA LEU A 25 9.85 1.32 -7.35
C LEU A 25 9.90 2.19 -6.09
N ARG A 26 8.85 2.15 -5.26
CA ARG A 26 8.84 2.85 -3.96
C ARG A 26 9.86 2.30 -2.98
N MET A 27 10.04 0.97 -2.93
CA MET A 27 11.07 0.35 -2.11
C MET A 27 12.48 0.78 -2.53
N GLU A 28 12.74 0.86 -3.83
CA GLU A 28 14.03 1.33 -4.36
C GLU A 28 14.28 2.80 -4.01
N GLU A 29 13.30 3.68 -4.25
CA GLU A 29 13.37 5.10 -3.92
C GLU A 29 13.60 5.35 -2.41
N GLU A 30 12.88 4.63 -1.54
CA GLU A 30 12.98 4.77 -0.09
C GLU A 30 14.09 3.91 0.55
N ASN A 31 14.87 3.17 -0.25
CA ASN A 31 15.89 2.21 0.19
C ASN A 31 15.38 1.20 1.23
N ILE A 32 14.22 0.61 0.97
CA ILE A 32 13.52 -0.32 1.86
C ILE A 32 13.80 -1.77 1.48
N ALA A 33 14.31 -2.55 2.43
CA ALA A 33 14.42 -3.99 2.31
C ALA A 33 13.20 -4.70 2.91
N ILE A 34 12.59 -5.61 2.13
CA ILE A 34 11.42 -6.42 2.51
C ILE A 34 11.60 -7.85 1.98
N ASP A 35 11.10 -8.84 2.71
CA ASP A 35 11.09 -10.22 2.21
C ASP A 35 9.98 -10.45 1.15
N LYS A 36 10.12 -11.53 0.37
CA LYS A 36 9.21 -11.82 -0.76
C LYS A 36 7.77 -12.11 -0.31
N GLU A 37 7.59 -12.74 0.85
CA GLU A 37 6.26 -13.09 1.37
C GLU A 37 5.52 -11.82 1.82
N SER A 38 6.23 -10.95 2.53
CA SER A 38 5.75 -9.64 2.95
C SER A 38 5.39 -8.73 1.78
N LEU A 39 6.21 -8.72 0.72
CA LEU A 39 5.90 -7.96 -0.49
C LEU A 39 4.61 -8.47 -1.13
N LYS A 40 4.45 -9.79 -1.27
CA LYS A 40 3.24 -10.38 -1.84
C LYS A 40 2.00 -10.01 -1.00
N TYR A 41 2.09 -10.13 0.32
CA TYR A 41 1.01 -9.75 1.23
C TYR A 41 0.65 -8.27 1.12
N LEU A 42 1.63 -7.39 0.94
CA LEU A 42 1.44 -5.95 0.78
C LEU A 42 0.73 -5.60 -0.55
N VAL A 43 1.06 -6.32 -1.62
CA VAL A 43 0.39 -6.21 -2.93
C VAL A 43 -1.06 -6.69 -2.83
N ASP A 44 -1.29 -7.82 -2.14
CA ASP A 44 -2.65 -8.32 -1.91
C ASP A 44 -3.50 -7.31 -1.12
N ILE A 45 -2.92 -6.62 -0.12
CA ILE A 45 -3.61 -5.52 0.58
C ILE A 45 -3.95 -4.39 -0.40
N ALA A 46 -3.01 -3.98 -1.25
CA ALA A 46 -3.23 -2.89 -2.21
C ALA A 46 -4.40 -3.20 -3.17
N SER A 47 -4.50 -4.44 -3.66
CA SER A 47 -5.57 -4.88 -4.54
C SER A 47 -6.93 -4.96 -3.86
N ASN A 48 -6.99 -5.26 -2.55
CA ASN A 48 -8.25 -5.35 -1.81
C ASN A 48 -8.70 -4.01 -1.18
N THR A 49 -7.81 -3.02 -1.13
CA THR A 49 -8.08 -1.72 -0.47
C THR A 49 -7.76 -0.56 -1.41
N SER A 50 -6.57 0.04 -1.29
CA SER A 50 -6.07 1.04 -2.20
C SER A 50 -4.54 1.00 -2.27
N LEU A 51 -4.00 1.39 -3.43
CA LEU A 51 -2.56 1.54 -3.62
C LEU A 51 -1.96 2.52 -2.60
N ARG A 52 -2.64 3.64 -2.34
CA ARG A 52 -2.18 4.66 -1.37
C ARG A 52 -2.04 4.10 0.04
N TYR A 53 -3.02 3.31 0.49
CA TYR A 53 -2.98 2.70 1.81
C TYR A 53 -1.80 1.73 1.93
N SER A 54 -1.60 0.87 0.95
CA SER A 54 -0.47 -0.07 0.91
C SER A 54 0.90 0.63 0.93
N LEU A 55 1.07 1.72 0.17
CA LEU A 55 2.30 2.51 0.20
C LEU A 55 2.56 3.17 1.57
N ASN A 56 1.52 3.66 2.24
CA ASN A 56 1.69 4.18 3.59
C ASN A 56 2.07 3.07 4.58
N LEU A 57 1.46 1.87 4.45
CA LEU A 57 1.83 0.72 5.26
C LEU A 57 3.31 0.33 5.05
N LEU A 58 3.84 0.42 3.82
CA LEU A 58 5.26 0.19 3.53
C LEU A 58 6.15 1.11 4.36
N THR A 59 5.91 2.43 4.31
CA THR A 59 6.70 3.43 5.02
C THR A 59 6.64 3.25 6.54
N PHE A 60 5.45 2.98 7.10
CA PHE A 60 5.30 2.75 8.55
C PHE A 60 5.91 1.41 8.99
N SER A 61 5.79 0.37 8.16
CA SER A 61 6.42 -0.93 8.43
C SER A 61 7.94 -0.81 8.39
N ASN A 62 8.48 -0.01 7.46
CA ASN A 62 9.91 0.30 7.42
C ASN A 62 10.34 1.02 8.70
N ALA A 63 9.65 2.08 9.12
CA ALA A 63 9.97 2.79 10.35
C ALA A 63 9.99 1.87 11.58
N ARG A 64 9.09 0.89 11.63
CA ARG A 64 9.04 -0.13 12.69
C ARG A 64 10.21 -1.12 12.61
N ALA A 65 10.57 -1.57 11.40
CA ALA A 65 11.65 -2.52 11.15
C ALA A 65 13.03 -1.87 11.36
N SER A 66 13.23 -0.63 10.90
CA SER A 66 14.45 0.17 11.10
C SER A 66 14.75 0.39 12.58
N LYS A 67 13.74 0.60 13.43
CA LYS A 67 13.92 0.65 14.89
C LYS A 67 14.51 -0.63 15.49
N ARG A 68 14.42 -1.75 14.78
CA ARG A 68 14.96 -3.07 15.15
C ARG A 68 16.20 -3.45 14.33
N ASN A 69 16.74 -2.52 13.54
CA ASN A 69 17.90 -2.73 12.66
C ASN A 69 17.76 -3.97 11.75
N ARG A 70 16.56 -4.21 11.22
CA ARG A 70 16.28 -5.31 10.29
C ARG A 70 15.37 -4.86 9.15
N SER A 71 15.30 -5.68 8.11
CA SER A 71 14.34 -5.54 7.00
C SER A 71 12.91 -5.78 7.48
N ILE A 72 11.94 -5.30 6.71
CA ILE A 72 10.51 -5.54 6.95
C ILE A 72 10.21 -7.04 6.87
N ILE A 73 9.44 -7.52 7.84
CA ILE A 73 8.86 -8.87 7.85
C ILE A 73 7.32 -8.80 7.94
N LEU A 74 6.66 -9.93 7.72
CA LEU A 74 5.20 -10.00 7.63
C LEU A 74 4.52 -9.50 8.91
N GLU A 75 5.14 -9.75 10.07
CA GLU A 75 4.67 -9.29 11.38
C GLU A 75 4.59 -7.75 11.46
N ASP A 76 5.51 -7.01 10.83
CA ASP A 76 5.46 -5.56 10.87
C ASP A 76 4.27 -5.02 10.10
N ILE A 77 4.02 -5.57 8.91
CA ILE A 77 2.91 -5.15 8.05
C ILE A 77 1.59 -5.44 8.74
N LYS A 78 1.44 -6.64 9.31
CA LYS A 78 0.25 -7.01 10.10
C LYS A 78 0.07 -6.10 11.30
N ARG A 79 1.14 -5.82 12.05
CA ARG A 79 1.03 -4.98 13.23
C ARG A 79 0.70 -3.52 12.88
N VAL A 80 1.22 -3.01 11.76
CA VAL A 80 0.90 -1.67 11.29
C VAL A 80 -0.54 -1.62 10.76
N SER A 81 -0.99 -2.62 10.01
CA SER A 81 -2.38 -2.69 9.53
C SER A 81 -3.40 -2.89 10.65
N ASP A 82 -3.01 -3.48 11.78
CA ASP A 82 -3.87 -3.54 12.97
C ASP A 82 -4.08 -2.16 13.61
N ILE A 83 -3.07 -1.29 13.56
CA ILE A 83 -3.10 0.05 14.17
C ILE A 83 -3.77 1.06 13.22
N PHE A 84 -3.43 1.00 11.94
CA PHE A 84 -3.96 1.88 10.91
C PHE A 84 -5.02 1.14 10.11
N LEU A 85 -6.29 1.52 10.30
CA LEU A 85 -7.42 0.92 9.59
C LEU A 85 -7.52 1.47 8.17
N ASP A 86 -7.86 0.62 7.21
CA ASP A 86 -8.41 1.08 5.93
C ASP A 86 -9.87 1.55 6.09
N GLU A 87 -10.35 2.26 5.08
CA GLU A 87 -11.69 2.86 5.06
C GLU A 87 -12.81 1.83 5.34
N ASN A 88 -12.76 0.66 4.71
CA ASN A 88 -13.80 -0.36 4.86
C ASN A 88 -13.84 -0.89 6.30
N ARG A 89 -12.67 -1.12 6.91
CA ARG A 89 -12.58 -1.54 8.31
C ARG A 89 -13.03 -0.44 9.26
N ALA A 90 -12.69 0.81 9.00
CA ALA A 90 -13.11 1.94 9.82
C ALA A 90 -14.64 2.09 9.83
N ILE A 91 -15.29 1.98 8.67
CA ILE A 91 -16.76 1.99 8.55
C ILE A 91 -17.38 0.81 9.31
N SER A 92 -16.81 -0.38 9.20
CA SER A 92 -17.28 -1.57 9.93
C SER A 92 -17.20 -1.39 11.45
N CYS A 93 -16.18 -0.70 11.95
CA CYS A 93 -16.06 -0.40 13.38
C CYS A 93 -17.12 0.59 13.88
N LEU A 94 -17.59 1.52 13.03
CA LEU A 94 -18.62 2.50 13.38
C LEU A 94 -20.04 1.90 13.37
N ASN A 95 -20.26 0.88 12.53
CA ASN A 95 -21.56 0.23 12.39
C ASN A 95 -21.78 -0.93 13.39
N LYS A 96 -20.95 -1.02 14.43
CA LYS A 96 -21.10 -1.93 15.58
C LYS A 96 -21.62 -1.17 16.78
#